data_AF-A0ABD3R569-F1
#
_entry.id   AF-A0ABD3R569-F1
#
_cell.length_a   1.000
_cell.length_b   1.000
_cell.length_c   1.000
_cell.angle_alpha   90.00
_cell.angle_beta   90.00
_cell.angle_gamma   90.00
#
_symmetry.space_group_name_H-M   'P 1'
#
loop_
_entity.id
_entity.type
_entity.pdbx_description
1 polymer ?
#
loop_
_entity_poly.entity_id
_entity_poly.type
_entity_poly.pdbx_seq_one_letter_code
_entity_poly.pdbx_strand_id
1 'polypeptide(L)'
;MAISRGSSSTTNNNWGGGCPSTYAILRSIAYAPALIVASYTLYLISALFLPRDDVDDGVFASFAPKKRRPWSSSNSAVLSMATNMNLDQYRTFVGSLRSTGYNGHIILGISPDAPSDVVEYLESEKVTIHRYYKADKCTYDGYVGNEGKPIDMNNPPSRHAWQCSKEYPDYKMTHGRFVLYKDWLMECSECTDGIMLTDARDAYFQADPFRAAVRLGMQHPILVFEEVTGTGLDNTHWLTDFPVQNCRKYTLGKTPMLCSGSTMGSREGILEYLTVMREEFDYWKTREECRIDIIGDDQSIHNYLYYTGRFKNARAIPHRTGPIHVVGYTAARIYENVTKEVEELANGWTSKDYYVKDAAHWQKWLPEEFGLIDQRTGLIVNLDGLPSAQVHQFDRFNDLSVGWFRKMEEIGWLYNRDQ
;
A
#
# COMPACT_ATOMS: atom_id res chain seq x y z
N MET A 1 -47.73 10.85 15.55
CA MET A 1 -47.14 11.37 14.30
C MET A 1 -46.10 12.42 14.66
N ALA A 2 -44.84 12.01 14.79
CA ALA A 2 -43.69 12.88 14.92
C ALA A 2 -42.50 12.11 14.33
N ILE A 3 -41.93 12.65 13.25
CA ILE A 3 -40.79 12.06 12.52
C ILE A 3 -39.54 12.76 13.06
N SER A 4 -38.69 12.03 13.79
CA SER A 4 -37.33 12.47 14.12
C SER A 4 -36.37 12.05 13.00
N ARG A 5 -35.62 13.00 12.46
CA ARG A 5 -34.48 12.75 11.58
C ARG A 5 -33.24 12.62 12.47
N GLY A 6 -32.66 11.42 12.55
CA GLY A 6 -31.35 11.18 13.13
C GLY A 6 -30.29 11.23 12.03
N SER A 7 -29.39 12.20 12.09
CA SER A 7 -28.14 12.24 11.31
C SER A 7 -27.07 11.47 12.08
N SER A 8 -26.62 10.33 11.55
CA SER A 8 -25.49 9.58 12.08
C SER A 8 -24.18 10.19 11.57
N SER A 9 -23.37 10.73 12.48
CA SER A 9 -22.00 11.15 12.22
C SER A 9 -21.08 9.94 12.07
N THR A 10 -20.34 9.90 10.97
CA THR A 10 -19.24 8.96 10.73
C THR A 10 -18.03 9.34 11.57
N THR A 11 -17.51 8.38 12.32
CA THR A 11 -16.30 8.50 13.14
C THR A 11 -15.05 8.60 12.27
N ASN A 12 -14.33 9.71 12.39
CA ASN A 12 -12.98 9.91 11.86
C ASN A 12 -11.99 8.91 12.48
N ASN A 13 -11.34 8.10 11.64
CA ASN A 13 -10.19 7.30 12.04
C ASN A 13 -8.94 8.20 12.08
N ASN A 14 -8.63 8.75 13.25
CA ASN A 14 -7.39 9.46 13.54
C ASN A 14 -6.19 8.51 13.39
N TRP A 15 -5.37 8.71 12.35
CA TRP A 15 -4.04 8.12 12.20
C TRP A 15 -2.92 9.05 12.72
N GLY A 16 -3.26 10.01 13.57
CA GLY A 16 -2.30 10.86 14.30
C GLY A 16 -1.87 10.25 15.63
N GLY A 17 -1.54 8.96 15.67
CA GLY A 17 -1.08 8.28 16.89
C GLY A 17 0.23 8.87 17.38
N GLY A 18 0.15 9.62 18.49
CA GLY A 18 1.30 10.25 19.13
C GLY A 18 2.41 9.26 19.49
N CYS A 19 3.64 9.72 19.30
CA CYS A 19 4.88 9.09 19.72
C CYS A 19 4.81 8.64 21.20
N PRO A 20 5.15 7.39 21.56
CA PRO A 20 5.45 7.05 22.94
C PRO A 20 6.80 7.70 23.31
N SER A 21 6.74 8.87 23.95
CA SER A 21 7.92 9.45 24.59
C SER A 21 8.23 8.64 25.84
N THR A 22 9.29 7.82 25.84
CA THR A 22 10.24 7.59 26.94
C THR A 22 11.09 6.34 26.67
N TYR A 23 12.30 6.52 26.16
CA TYR A 23 13.42 5.60 26.42
C TYR A 23 14.63 6.42 26.85
N ALA A 24 14.67 6.69 28.15
CA ALA A 24 15.87 7.07 28.86
C ALA A 24 16.39 5.82 29.58
N ILE A 25 17.33 5.10 28.96
CA ILE A 25 18.23 4.20 29.69
C ILE A 25 19.65 4.59 29.33
N LEU A 26 20.33 5.12 30.33
CA LEU A 26 21.67 5.68 30.32
C LEU A 26 22.71 4.66 29.85
N ARG A 27 23.50 5.08 28.87
CA ARG A 27 24.85 4.56 28.60
C ARG A 27 25.78 4.97 29.75
N SER A 28 26.42 3.99 30.38
CA SER A 28 27.58 4.21 31.24
C SER A 28 28.64 3.14 30.98
N ILE A 29 29.49 3.35 29.97
CA ILE A 29 30.88 2.84 30.01
C ILE A 29 31.79 3.95 29.50
N ALA A 30 32.69 4.35 30.39
CA ALA A 30 33.60 5.48 30.28
C ALA A 30 34.77 5.17 29.33
N TYR A 31 35.20 6.24 28.65
CA TYR A 31 36.48 6.36 27.95
C TYR A 31 37.65 6.34 28.95
N ALA A 32 38.76 5.72 28.56
CA ALA A 32 40.11 6.10 29.00
C ALA A 32 41.10 5.97 27.81
N PRO A 33 41.96 6.97 27.55
CA PRO A 33 42.86 7.00 26.39
C PRO A 33 44.33 6.64 26.75
N ALA A 34 45.10 6.08 25.81
CA ALA A 34 46.57 6.20 25.74
C ALA A 34 47.14 5.76 24.37
N LEU A 35 47.45 6.74 23.52
CA LEU A 35 48.73 7.01 22.81
C LEU A 35 49.86 5.94 22.97
N ILE A 36 50.49 5.38 21.91
CA ILE A 36 51.69 5.89 21.19
C ILE A 36 52.07 4.97 19.99
N VAL A 37 52.21 5.60 18.80
CA VAL A 37 53.33 5.61 17.79
C VAL A 37 53.84 4.34 17.04
N ALA A 38 53.78 4.50 15.70
CA ALA A 38 54.70 4.13 14.59
C ALA A 38 54.83 2.68 14.04
N SER A 39 54.50 2.61 12.74
CA SER A 39 55.28 2.08 11.59
C SER A 39 55.73 0.61 11.61
N TYR A 40 55.37 -0.15 10.57
CA TYR A 40 56.31 -0.74 9.58
C TYR A 40 55.54 -1.67 8.60
N THR A 41 55.68 -1.34 7.31
CA THR A 41 55.92 -2.18 6.11
C THR A 41 55.26 -3.55 5.90
N LEU A 42 54.73 -3.71 4.67
CA LEU A 42 54.40 -4.91 3.88
C LEU A 42 54.78 -6.29 4.44
N TYR A 43 53.82 -7.22 4.39
CA TYR A 43 54.04 -8.61 3.94
C TYR A 43 52.84 -9.11 3.12
N LEU A 44 53.10 -9.38 1.83
CA LEU A 44 52.39 -10.35 1.01
C LEU A 44 52.73 -11.75 1.53
N ILE A 45 51.77 -12.68 1.57
CA ILE A 45 51.87 -14.08 1.10
C ILE A 45 50.54 -14.82 1.39
N SER A 46 49.91 -15.20 0.29
CA SER A 46 49.28 -16.50 -0.03
C SER A 46 48.39 -17.26 0.98
N ALA A 47 47.16 -17.45 0.50
CA ALA A 47 46.44 -18.73 0.36
C ALA A 47 45.95 -19.44 1.62
N LEU A 48 44.63 -19.58 1.71
CA LEU A 48 43.99 -20.89 1.93
C LEU A 48 42.74 -20.98 1.05
N PHE A 49 42.90 -21.76 -0.02
CA PHE A 49 41.85 -22.27 -0.88
C PHE A 49 40.90 -23.15 -0.08
N LEU A 50 39.59 -22.89 -0.19
CA LEU A 50 38.58 -23.92 0.03
C LEU A 50 38.22 -24.52 -1.34
N PRO A 51 38.14 -25.86 -1.47
CA PRO A 51 37.81 -26.50 -2.74
C PRO A 51 36.35 -26.18 -3.11
N ARG A 52 36.16 -25.63 -4.32
CA ARG A 52 34.87 -25.66 -5.00
C ARG A 52 34.75 -27.06 -5.60
N ASP A 53 33.78 -27.82 -5.13
CA ASP A 53 33.35 -29.04 -5.79
C ASP A 53 32.85 -28.69 -7.20
N ASP A 54 33.36 -29.44 -8.17
CA ASP A 54 33.00 -29.43 -9.57
C ASP A 54 31.49 -29.66 -9.72
N VAL A 55 30.76 -28.61 -10.10
CA VAL A 55 29.40 -28.71 -10.63
C VAL A 55 29.50 -28.65 -12.14
N ASP A 56 29.11 -29.77 -12.75
CA ASP A 56 28.94 -30.05 -14.17
C ASP A 56 28.45 -28.82 -14.98
N ASP A 57 29.31 -28.23 -15.81
CA ASP A 57 29.00 -27.13 -16.75
C ASP A 57 28.24 -27.61 -18.00
N GLY A 58 27.45 -28.69 -17.86
CA GLY A 58 26.66 -29.28 -18.93
C GLY A 58 25.24 -28.70 -18.97
N VAL A 59 24.97 -27.87 -19.99
CA VAL A 59 23.61 -27.47 -20.46
C VAL A 59 22.96 -26.29 -19.72
N PHE A 60 23.62 -25.12 -19.70
CA PHE A 60 22.90 -23.85 -19.74
C PHE A 60 22.71 -23.43 -21.20
N ALA A 61 21.72 -24.06 -21.86
CA ALA A 61 21.17 -23.49 -23.08
C ALA A 61 20.73 -22.05 -22.76
N SER A 62 21.27 -21.08 -23.50
CA SER A 62 20.90 -19.69 -23.39
C SER A 62 19.40 -19.54 -23.65
N PHE A 63 18.60 -19.49 -22.59
CA PHE A 63 17.23 -19.01 -22.67
C PHE A 63 17.31 -17.51 -22.91
N ALA A 64 17.52 -17.12 -24.17
CA ALA A 64 17.18 -15.78 -24.60
C ALA A 64 15.73 -15.54 -24.14
N PRO A 65 15.47 -14.53 -23.28
CA PRO A 65 14.16 -14.34 -22.72
C PRO A 65 13.18 -14.18 -23.88
N LYS A 66 12.23 -15.12 -24.00
CA LYS A 66 11.14 -14.99 -24.99
C LYS A 66 10.55 -13.59 -24.80
N LYS A 67 10.54 -12.81 -25.88
CA LYS A 67 10.01 -11.45 -25.89
C LYS A 67 8.61 -11.50 -25.28
N ARG A 68 8.46 -10.99 -24.06
CA ARG A 68 7.20 -11.08 -23.31
C ARG A 68 6.16 -10.29 -24.08
N ARG A 69 4.99 -10.90 -24.32
CA ARG A 69 3.86 -10.19 -24.92
C ARG A 69 3.46 -9.03 -24.00
N PRO A 70 3.06 -7.86 -24.53
CA PRO A 70 2.47 -6.81 -23.73
C PRO A 70 1.26 -7.32 -22.93
N TRP A 71 1.11 -6.89 -21.68
CA TRP A 71 -0.10 -7.17 -20.89
C TRP A 71 -1.34 -6.61 -21.60
N SER A 72 -2.37 -7.44 -21.75
CA SER A 72 -3.69 -7.01 -22.21
C SER A 72 -4.59 -6.71 -21.03
N SER A 73 -5.21 -5.52 -21.01
CA SER A 73 -6.19 -5.14 -19.99
C SER A 73 -7.27 -6.20 -19.80
N SER A 74 -7.77 -6.80 -20.88
CA SER A 74 -8.84 -7.81 -20.86
C SER A 74 -8.48 -9.08 -20.10
N ASN A 75 -7.18 -9.40 -19.99
CA ASN A 75 -6.67 -10.59 -19.31
C ASN A 75 -5.97 -10.25 -17.99
N SER A 76 -5.93 -8.96 -17.64
CA SER A 76 -5.35 -8.46 -16.41
C SER A 76 -6.41 -8.44 -15.30
N ALA A 77 -5.96 -8.35 -14.06
CA ALA A 77 -6.84 -8.35 -12.89
C ALA A 77 -6.43 -7.36 -11.83
N VAL A 78 -7.41 -6.68 -11.23
CA VAL A 78 -7.26 -5.86 -10.03
C VAL A 78 -7.95 -6.58 -8.87
N LEU A 79 -7.21 -6.88 -7.81
CA LEU A 79 -7.69 -7.56 -6.61
C LEU A 79 -7.64 -6.61 -5.41
N SER A 80 -8.71 -6.58 -4.62
CA SER A 80 -8.75 -5.79 -3.38
C SER A 80 -9.70 -6.36 -2.32
N MET A 81 -9.38 -6.13 -1.05
CA MET A 81 -10.30 -6.26 0.07
C MET A 81 -11.05 -4.93 0.26
N ALA A 82 -12.37 -4.97 0.11
CA ALA A 82 -13.26 -3.80 0.08
C ALA A 82 -14.35 -3.86 1.16
N THR A 83 -14.03 -4.40 2.35
CA THR A 83 -15.01 -4.55 3.44
C THR A 83 -15.37 -3.20 4.08
N ASN A 84 -16.63 -3.07 4.50
CA ASN A 84 -17.21 -1.91 5.18
C ASN A 84 -17.12 -0.61 4.36
N MET A 85 -17.18 -0.70 3.03
CA MET A 85 -17.26 0.44 2.13
C MET A 85 -18.73 0.80 1.81
N ASN A 86 -19.02 2.08 1.65
CA ASN A 86 -20.29 2.57 1.13
C ASN A 86 -20.29 2.61 -0.42
N LEU A 87 -21.44 2.87 -1.03
CA LEU A 87 -21.58 2.89 -2.49
C LEU A 87 -20.64 3.90 -3.17
N ASP A 88 -20.49 5.11 -2.61
CA ASP A 88 -19.63 6.16 -3.18
C ASP A 88 -18.15 5.73 -3.20
N GLN A 89 -17.71 4.99 -2.19
CA GLN A 89 -16.36 4.42 -2.16
C GLN A 89 -16.18 3.34 -3.24
N TYR A 90 -17.18 2.49 -3.49
CA TYR A 90 -17.12 1.55 -4.61
C TYR A 90 -17.15 2.25 -5.97
N ARG A 91 -17.92 3.34 -6.11
CA ARG A 91 -17.91 4.16 -7.34
C ARG A 91 -16.57 4.84 -7.56
N THR A 92 -15.95 5.34 -6.49
CA THR A 92 -14.61 5.93 -6.55
C THR A 92 -13.59 4.89 -6.98
N PHE A 93 -13.61 3.68 -6.44
CA PHE A 93 -12.65 2.64 -6.80
C PHE A 93 -12.96 1.98 -8.16
N VAL A 94 -14.10 1.30 -8.28
CA VAL A 94 -14.50 0.52 -9.47
C VAL A 94 -14.88 1.45 -10.62
N GLY A 95 -15.67 2.48 -10.34
CA GLY A 95 -16.21 3.39 -11.36
C GLY A 95 -15.11 4.21 -12.01
N SER A 96 -14.14 4.72 -11.23
CA SER A 96 -12.99 5.41 -11.81
C SER A 96 -12.15 4.49 -12.70
N LEU A 97 -11.90 3.24 -12.28
CA LEU A 97 -11.18 2.23 -13.08
C LEU A 97 -11.92 1.92 -14.38
N ARG A 98 -13.21 1.59 -14.33
CA ARG A 98 -14.02 1.30 -15.52
C ARG A 98 -14.09 2.50 -16.46
N SER A 99 -14.11 3.72 -15.93
CA SER A 99 -14.08 4.96 -16.72
C SER A 99 -12.77 5.16 -17.49
N THR A 100 -11.70 4.43 -17.14
CA THR A 100 -10.44 4.41 -17.93
C THR A 100 -10.52 3.58 -19.20
N GLY A 101 -11.64 2.90 -19.43
CA GLY A 101 -11.75 1.88 -20.48
C GLY A 101 -11.16 0.52 -20.09
N TYR A 102 -10.73 0.36 -18.83
CA TYR A 102 -10.30 -0.94 -18.31
C TYR A 102 -11.44 -1.96 -18.39
N ASN A 103 -11.23 -2.99 -19.21
CA ASN A 103 -12.20 -4.04 -19.48
C ASN A 103 -11.80 -5.41 -18.89
N GLY A 104 -10.76 -5.44 -18.05
CA GLY A 104 -10.29 -6.66 -17.39
C GLY A 104 -11.11 -7.05 -16.17
N HIS A 105 -10.54 -7.98 -15.40
CA HIS A 105 -11.15 -8.52 -14.20
C HIS A 105 -10.97 -7.57 -13.02
N ILE A 106 -12.04 -7.40 -12.24
CA ILE A 106 -12.01 -6.73 -10.93
C ILE A 106 -12.54 -7.75 -9.95
N ILE A 107 -11.74 -8.10 -8.94
CA ILE A 107 -12.09 -9.14 -7.96
C ILE A 107 -12.05 -8.51 -6.57
N LEU A 108 -13.20 -8.46 -5.90
CA LEU A 108 -13.35 -7.78 -4.61
C LEU A 108 -13.81 -8.73 -3.51
N GLY A 109 -13.15 -8.67 -2.37
CA GLY A 109 -13.66 -9.19 -1.10
C GLY A 109 -14.55 -8.15 -0.42
N ILE A 110 -15.87 -8.37 -0.32
CA ILE A 110 -16.82 -7.41 0.28
C ILE A 110 -17.45 -7.97 1.55
N SER A 111 -18.03 -7.09 2.37
CA SER A 111 -18.78 -7.49 3.57
C SER A 111 -19.97 -8.41 3.21
N PRO A 112 -20.30 -9.41 4.05
CA PRO A 112 -21.37 -10.37 3.75
C PRO A 112 -22.76 -9.71 3.80
N ASP A 113 -22.87 -8.65 4.58
CA ASP A 113 -24.02 -7.78 4.77
C ASP A 113 -23.97 -6.49 3.91
N ALA A 114 -23.16 -6.48 2.84
CA ALA A 114 -23.13 -5.32 1.94
C ALA A 114 -24.56 -5.01 1.42
N PRO A 115 -24.99 -3.74 1.45
CA PRO A 115 -26.30 -3.31 0.96
C PRO A 115 -26.63 -3.77 -0.47
N SER A 116 -27.91 -3.95 -0.81
CA SER A 116 -28.31 -4.46 -2.13
C SER A 116 -27.90 -3.56 -3.29
N ASP A 117 -27.96 -2.24 -3.10
CA ASP A 117 -27.52 -1.25 -4.10
C ASP A 117 -26.00 -1.34 -4.40
N VAL A 118 -25.19 -1.67 -3.40
CA VAL A 118 -23.77 -1.98 -3.58
C VAL A 118 -23.59 -3.24 -4.43
N VAL A 119 -24.33 -4.31 -4.14
CA VAL A 119 -24.24 -5.57 -4.88
C VAL A 119 -24.69 -5.38 -6.33
N GLU A 120 -25.84 -4.75 -6.55
CA GLU A 120 -26.38 -4.42 -7.87
C GLU A 120 -25.39 -3.58 -8.69
N TYR A 121 -24.77 -2.56 -8.07
CA TYR A 121 -23.74 -1.75 -8.72
C TYR A 121 -22.53 -2.60 -9.13
N LEU A 122 -21.98 -3.41 -8.23
CA LEU A 122 -20.81 -4.24 -8.52
C LEU A 122 -21.08 -5.28 -9.61
N GLU A 123 -22.26 -5.89 -9.61
CA GLU A 123 -22.70 -6.81 -10.66
C GLU A 123 -22.83 -6.09 -12.01
N SER A 124 -23.38 -4.87 -12.03
CA SER A 124 -23.50 -4.06 -13.25
C SER A 124 -22.13 -3.70 -13.84
N GLU A 125 -21.11 -3.53 -12.99
CA GLU A 125 -19.72 -3.27 -13.38
C GLU A 125 -18.89 -4.55 -13.64
N LYS A 126 -19.56 -5.71 -13.66
CA LYS A 126 -18.96 -7.04 -13.90
C LYS A 126 -17.81 -7.35 -12.94
N VAL A 127 -18.00 -7.02 -11.66
CA VAL A 127 -17.04 -7.34 -10.59
C VAL A 127 -17.27 -8.77 -10.10
N THR A 128 -16.19 -9.54 -9.96
CA THR A 128 -16.23 -10.84 -9.27
C THR A 128 -16.23 -10.59 -7.77
N ILE A 129 -17.33 -10.96 -7.11
CA ILE A 129 -17.55 -10.72 -5.68
C ILE A 129 -17.20 -11.97 -4.87
N HIS A 130 -16.28 -11.83 -3.92
CA HIS A 130 -16.08 -12.78 -2.82
C HIS A 130 -16.65 -12.18 -1.54
N ARG A 131 -17.49 -12.94 -0.83
CA ARG A 131 -18.00 -12.51 0.49
C ARG A 131 -16.97 -12.86 1.56
N TYR A 132 -16.50 -11.85 2.26
CA TYR A 132 -15.61 -12.02 3.40
C TYR A 132 -16.43 -12.33 4.64
N TYR A 133 -16.31 -13.53 5.20
CA TYR A 133 -16.93 -13.88 6.48
C TYR A 133 -15.93 -13.74 7.62
N LYS A 134 -16.34 -13.12 8.73
CA LYS A 134 -15.52 -13.08 9.94
C LYS A 134 -15.51 -14.46 10.59
N ALA A 135 -14.37 -14.86 11.15
CA ALA A 135 -14.31 -16.00 12.05
C ALA A 135 -15.07 -15.68 13.35
N ASP A 136 -15.76 -16.67 13.92
CA ASP A 136 -16.38 -16.55 15.24
C ASP A 136 -15.33 -16.31 16.34
N LYS A 137 -14.14 -16.90 16.15
CA LYS A 137 -12.97 -16.75 17.01
C LYS A 137 -11.69 -16.77 16.17
N CYS A 138 -10.85 -15.76 16.32
CA CYS A 138 -9.48 -15.81 15.82
C CYS A 138 -8.68 -16.88 16.57
N THR A 139 -7.97 -17.74 15.85
CA THR A 139 -7.05 -18.74 16.43
C THR A 139 -5.62 -18.23 16.51
N TYR A 140 -5.35 -17.04 15.97
CA TYR A 140 -4.10 -16.33 16.18
C TYR A 140 -3.95 -15.97 17.67
N ASP A 141 -2.92 -16.49 18.33
CA ASP A 141 -2.55 -16.12 19.70
C ASP A 141 -2.14 -14.65 19.71
N GLY A 142 -3.04 -13.78 20.17
CA GLY A 142 -3.07 -12.34 19.99
C GLY A 142 -1.76 -11.55 20.07
N TYR A 143 -1.81 -10.32 19.54
CA TYR A 143 -0.70 -9.37 19.60
C TYR A 143 -0.47 -8.88 21.02
N VAL A 144 0.77 -8.63 21.40
CA VAL A 144 1.07 -8.01 22.68
C VAL A 144 0.86 -6.51 22.51
N GLY A 145 -0.19 -5.99 23.15
CA GLY A 145 -0.48 -4.56 23.25
C GLY A 145 0.69 -3.80 23.87
N ASN A 146 0.70 -2.48 23.70
CA ASN A 146 1.74 -1.61 24.26
C ASN A 146 1.91 -1.74 25.80
N GLU A 147 0.92 -2.28 26.51
CA GLU A 147 0.97 -2.58 27.95
C GLU A 147 1.57 -3.97 28.30
N GLY A 148 2.10 -4.71 27.32
CA GLY A 148 2.59 -6.08 27.55
C GLY A 148 1.48 -7.12 27.72
N LYS A 149 0.22 -6.76 27.42
CA LYS A 149 -0.95 -7.65 27.54
C LYS A 149 -1.38 -8.14 26.15
N PRO A 150 -1.77 -9.42 26.00
CA PRO A 150 -2.38 -9.89 24.76
C PRO A 150 -3.64 -9.08 24.41
N ILE A 151 -3.74 -8.61 23.17
CA ILE A 151 -4.93 -8.01 22.60
C ILE A 151 -5.97 -9.13 22.45
N ASP A 152 -7.15 -8.89 22.99
CA ASP A 152 -8.30 -9.74 22.72
C ASP A 152 -8.75 -9.53 21.27
N MET A 153 -8.36 -10.46 20.39
CA MET A 153 -8.71 -10.44 18.98
C MET A 153 -10.22 -10.58 18.74
N ASN A 154 -11.01 -11.00 19.74
CA ASN A 154 -12.47 -11.06 19.65
C ASN A 154 -13.14 -9.72 19.98
N ASN A 155 -12.45 -8.83 20.71
CA ASN A 155 -12.91 -7.47 21.01
C ASN A 155 -11.76 -6.44 20.94
N PRO A 156 -11.16 -6.26 19.75
CA PRO A 156 -9.93 -5.48 19.64
C PRO A 156 -10.21 -3.97 19.71
N PRO A 157 -9.27 -3.17 20.26
CA PRO A 157 -9.44 -1.72 20.41
C PRO A 157 -9.60 -1.01 19.06
N SER A 158 -8.88 -1.44 18.02
CA SER A 158 -9.10 -1.03 16.62
C SER A 158 -9.89 -2.10 15.87
N ARG A 159 -11.21 -2.02 16.00
CA ARG A 159 -12.18 -3.08 15.64
C ARG A 159 -12.01 -3.74 14.28
N HIS A 160 -11.42 -3.10 13.28
CA HIS A 160 -11.34 -3.61 11.91
C HIS A 160 -10.03 -4.31 11.53
N ALA A 161 -8.89 -3.89 12.09
CA ALA A 161 -7.57 -4.39 11.67
C ALA A 161 -7.24 -5.79 12.25
N TRP A 162 -7.85 -6.12 13.38
CA TRP A 162 -7.59 -7.34 14.14
C TRP A 162 -8.66 -8.43 13.98
N GLN A 163 -9.60 -8.26 13.03
CA GLN A 163 -10.55 -9.31 12.69
C GLN A 163 -9.87 -10.38 11.84
N CYS A 164 -10.31 -11.64 11.95
CA CYS A 164 -9.83 -12.74 11.11
C CYS A 164 -10.94 -13.22 10.19
N SER A 165 -10.55 -13.76 9.04
CA SER A 165 -11.50 -14.39 8.11
C SER A 165 -11.89 -15.77 8.62
N LYS A 166 -13.08 -16.25 8.25
CA LYS A 166 -13.53 -17.60 8.58
C LYS A 166 -12.64 -18.67 7.92
N GLU A 167 -12.18 -18.38 6.72
CA GLU A 167 -11.32 -19.24 5.90
C GLU A 167 -9.91 -19.35 6.50
N TYR A 168 -9.43 -18.26 7.10
CA TYR A 168 -8.09 -18.10 7.65
C TYR A 168 -8.16 -17.45 9.04
N PRO A 169 -8.62 -18.18 10.09
CA PRO A 169 -8.81 -17.64 11.43
C PRO A 169 -7.48 -17.37 12.17
N ASP A 170 -6.37 -17.83 11.62
CA ASP A 170 -5.01 -17.69 12.11
C ASP A 170 -4.27 -16.46 11.55
N TYR A 171 -4.93 -15.63 10.75
CA TYR A 171 -4.38 -14.37 10.27
C TYR A 171 -5.31 -13.21 10.59
N LYS A 172 -4.74 -12.12 11.12
CA LYS A 172 -5.45 -10.83 11.16
C LYS A 172 -5.72 -10.34 9.74
N MET A 173 -6.75 -9.51 9.56
CA MET A 173 -7.22 -9.04 8.26
C MET A 173 -6.10 -8.44 7.38
N THR A 174 -5.19 -7.64 7.96
CA THR A 174 -4.10 -7.00 7.21
C THR A 174 -3.13 -8.02 6.60
N HIS A 175 -3.03 -9.23 7.17
CA HIS A 175 -2.25 -10.35 6.62
C HIS A 175 -3.13 -11.27 5.77
N GLY A 176 -4.33 -11.60 6.29
CA GLY A 176 -5.29 -12.51 5.68
C GLY A 176 -5.73 -12.08 4.28
N ARG A 177 -5.77 -10.76 4.00
CA ARG A 177 -6.06 -10.24 2.64
C ARG A 177 -5.14 -10.83 1.58
N PHE A 178 -3.84 -10.99 1.86
CA PHE A 178 -2.88 -11.53 0.90
C PHE A 178 -3.09 -13.04 0.69
N VAL A 179 -3.45 -13.77 1.74
CA VAL A 179 -3.77 -15.20 1.63
C VAL A 179 -5.02 -15.39 0.77
N LEU A 180 -6.04 -14.58 1.00
CA LEU A 180 -7.28 -14.57 0.19
C LEU A 180 -7.02 -14.14 -1.26
N TYR A 181 -6.19 -13.13 -1.51
CA TYR A 181 -5.82 -12.73 -2.88
C TYR A 181 -5.19 -13.88 -3.65
N LYS A 182 -4.43 -14.76 -2.99
CA LYS A 182 -3.82 -15.92 -3.64
C LYS A 182 -4.88 -16.89 -4.11
N ASP A 183 -5.86 -17.20 -3.26
CA ASP A 183 -6.95 -18.11 -3.60
C ASP A 183 -7.79 -17.56 -4.75
N TRP A 184 -8.20 -16.29 -4.66
CA TRP A 184 -9.01 -15.66 -5.71
C TRP A 184 -8.27 -15.56 -7.04
N LEU A 185 -6.96 -15.29 -7.01
CA LEU A 185 -6.15 -15.28 -8.22
C LEU A 185 -6.03 -16.68 -8.82
N MET A 186 -5.88 -17.72 -8.00
CA MET A 186 -5.83 -19.11 -8.43
C MET A 186 -7.15 -19.57 -9.06
N GLU A 187 -8.29 -19.10 -8.54
CA GLU A 187 -9.63 -19.36 -9.08
C GLU A 187 -9.86 -18.65 -10.43
N CYS A 188 -9.31 -17.45 -10.62
CA CYS A 188 -9.43 -16.73 -11.89
C CYS A 188 -8.46 -17.27 -12.95
N SER A 189 -8.92 -18.27 -13.71
CA SER A 189 -8.15 -18.87 -14.82
C SER A 189 -7.92 -17.94 -16.02
N GLU A 190 -8.76 -16.93 -16.20
CA GLU A 190 -8.67 -15.93 -17.29
C GLU A 190 -7.69 -14.79 -16.98
N CYS A 191 -7.39 -14.56 -15.69
CA CYS A 191 -6.47 -13.55 -15.20
C CYS A 191 -5.00 -13.93 -15.50
N THR A 192 -4.59 -13.87 -16.77
CA THR A 192 -3.35 -14.46 -17.30
C THR A 192 -2.22 -13.47 -17.60
N ASP A 193 -2.48 -12.16 -17.59
CA ASP A 193 -1.47 -11.14 -17.89
C ASP A 193 -1.02 -10.39 -16.62
N GLY A 194 -1.33 -9.09 -16.53
CA GLY A 194 -0.92 -8.25 -15.41
C GLY A 194 -1.87 -8.40 -14.22
N ILE A 195 -1.33 -8.55 -13.03
CA ILE A 195 -2.09 -8.60 -11.79
C ILE A 195 -1.70 -7.41 -10.92
N MET A 196 -2.69 -6.76 -10.34
CA MET A 196 -2.52 -5.66 -9.41
C MET A 196 -3.26 -5.97 -8.11
N LEU A 197 -2.53 -5.91 -7.01
CA LEU A 197 -3.07 -5.94 -5.65
C LEU A 197 -3.12 -4.48 -5.18
N THR A 198 -4.26 -4.02 -4.68
CA THR A 198 -4.36 -2.67 -4.13
C THR A 198 -5.36 -2.61 -2.99
N ASP A 199 -5.23 -1.63 -2.10
CA ASP A 199 -6.30 -1.26 -1.18
C ASP A 199 -7.37 -0.44 -1.90
N ALA A 200 -8.64 -0.81 -1.72
CA ALA A 200 -9.75 -0.16 -2.41
C ALA A 200 -10.24 1.13 -1.75
N ARG A 201 -10.07 1.25 -0.43
CA ARG A 201 -10.66 2.37 0.33
C ARG A 201 -10.04 3.71 -0.04
N ASP A 202 -8.75 3.71 -0.33
CA ASP A 202 -7.90 4.87 -0.51
C ASP A 202 -7.16 4.83 -1.84
N ALA A 203 -7.71 4.13 -2.84
CA ALA A 203 -7.24 4.17 -4.22
C ALA A 203 -8.34 4.61 -5.20
N TYR A 204 -7.91 5.29 -6.27
CA TYR A 204 -8.72 5.54 -7.46
C TYR A 204 -7.83 5.57 -8.71
N PHE A 205 -8.46 5.58 -9.88
CA PHE A 205 -7.78 5.45 -11.16
C PHE A 205 -8.05 6.66 -12.06
N GLN A 206 -7.01 7.11 -12.74
CA GLN A 206 -7.05 8.18 -13.76
C GLN A 206 -6.72 7.64 -15.15
N ALA A 207 -6.12 6.44 -15.24
CA ALA A 207 -5.88 5.72 -16.49
C ALA A 207 -5.81 4.21 -16.24
N ASP A 208 -5.87 3.40 -17.30
CA ASP A 208 -5.69 1.96 -17.20
C ASP A 208 -4.25 1.65 -16.72
N PRO A 209 -4.08 1.04 -15.53
CA PRO A 209 -2.76 0.88 -14.92
C PRO A 209 -1.88 -0.11 -15.69
N PHE A 210 -2.47 -1.07 -16.41
CA PHE A 210 -1.72 -2.05 -17.22
C PHE A 210 -1.26 -1.45 -18.54
N ARG A 211 -2.11 -0.65 -19.20
CA ARG A 211 -1.69 0.10 -20.40
C ARG A 211 -0.59 1.10 -20.07
N ALA A 212 -0.71 1.81 -18.94
CA ALA A 212 0.32 2.70 -18.45
C ALA A 212 1.64 1.94 -18.21
N ALA A 213 1.60 0.79 -17.54
CA ALA A 213 2.78 -0.05 -17.33
C ALA A 213 3.42 -0.51 -18.66
N VAL A 214 2.61 -0.95 -19.64
CA VAL A 214 3.09 -1.34 -20.97
C VAL A 214 3.75 -0.15 -21.69
N ARG A 215 3.11 1.02 -21.70
CA ARG A 215 3.61 2.26 -22.32
C ARG A 215 4.97 2.69 -21.73
N LEU A 216 5.12 2.55 -20.42
CA LEU A 216 6.35 2.88 -19.70
C LEU A 216 7.44 1.77 -19.82
N GLY A 217 7.16 0.66 -20.50
CA GLY A 217 8.06 -0.49 -20.55
C GLY A 217 8.25 -1.19 -19.20
N MET A 218 7.31 -1.01 -18.27
CA MET A 218 7.34 -1.52 -16.89
C MET A 218 6.55 -2.81 -16.78
N GLN A 219 6.97 -3.84 -17.49
CA GLN A 219 6.41 -5.19 -17.37
C GLN A 219 7.42 -6.10 -16.70
N HIS A 220 7.17 -6.41 -15.44
CA HIS A 220 8.11 -7.14 -14.58
C HIS A 220 7.37 -8.24 -13.80
N PRO A 221 8.06 -9.31 -13.36
CA PRO A 221 7.44 -10.32 -12.50
C PRO A 221 6.76 -9.70 -11.27
N ILE A 222 7.49 -8.85 -10.55
CA ILE A 222 6.99 -8.12 -9.39
C ILE A 222 7.46 -6.66 -9.49
N LEU A 223 6.53 -5.74 -9.31
CA LEU A 223 6.71 -4.29 -9.17
C LEU A 223 6.17 -3.87 -7.80
N VAL A 224 7.03 -3.19 -7.06
CA VAL A 224 6.72 -2.58 -5.76
C VAL A 224 6.97 -1.07 -5.87
N PHE A 225 6.23 -0.25 -5.12
CA PHE A 225 6.18 1.19 -5.39
C PHE A 225 6.69 1.96 -4.19
N GLU A 226 7.62 2.89 -4.43
CA GLU A 226 8.14 3.75 -3.38
C GLU A 226 7.08 4.75 -2.90
N GLU A 227 7.04 4.92 -1.59
CA GLU A 227 6.52 6.11 -0.92
C GLU A 227 7.35 7.36 -1.33
N VAL A 228 6.99 8.53 -0.84
CA VAL A 228 7.75 9.76 -1.12
C VAL A 228 9.22 9.65 -0.68
N THR A 229 10.14 10.09 -1.55
CA THR A 229 11.58 10.09 -1.29
C THR A 229 12.08 11.50 -0.95
N GLY A 230 13.19 11.59 -0.21
CA GLY A 230 13.86 12.86 0.08
C GLY A 230 13.20 13.73 1.17
N THR A 231 12.08 13.31 1.75
CA THR A 231 11.34 14.01 2.82
C THR A 231 11.66 13.51 4.23
N GLY A 232 12.57 12.54 4.35
CA GLY A 232 12.87 11.83 5.60
C GLY A 232 11.96 10.63 5.88
N LEU A 233 11.04 10.30 4.97
CA LEU A 233 10.35 9.01 4.98
C LEU A 233 11.22 7.95 4.30
N ASP A 234 11.80 7.06 5.10
CA ASP A 234 12.61 5.94 4.67
C ASP A 234 12.44 4.77 5.65
N ASN A 235 13.12 3.65 5.42
CA ASN A 235 12.96 2.46 6.26
C ASN A 235 13.50 2.59 7.69
N THR A 236 14.11 3.72 8.07
CA THR A 236 14.42 4.05 9.49
C THR A 236 13.21 4.56 10.26
N HIS A 237 12.08 4.79 9.57
CA HIS A 237 10.82 5.18 10.18
C HIS A 237 10.27 4.05 11.08
N TRP A 238 9.61 4.41 12.18
CA TRP A 238 9.13 3.47 13.20
C TRP A 238 8.17 2.39 12.66
N LEU A 239 7.44 2.69 11.59
CA LEU A 239 6.54 1.75 10.91
C LEU A 239 7.29 0.52 10.35
N THR A 240 8.54 0.68 9.95
CA THR A 240 9.33 -0.39 9.32
C THR A 240 10.46 -0.85 10.22
N ASP A 241 11.21 0.08 10.82
CA ASP A 241 12.43 -0.24 11.56
C ASP A 241 12.14 -1.08 12.81
N PHE A 242 11.25 -0.60 13.69
CA PHE A 242 10.96 -1.26 14.95
C PHE A 242 10.39 -2.68 14.76
N PRO A 243 9.36 -2.92 13.91
CA PRO A 243 8.83 -4.27 13.73
C PRO A 243 9.86 -5.25 13.17
N VAL A 244 10.65 -4.84 12.17
CA VAL A 244 11.67 -5.71 11.55
C VAL A 244 12.82 -5.96 12.52
N GLN A 245 13.30 -4.93 13.23
CA GLN A 245 14.35 -5.10 14.22
C GLN A 245 13.89 -5.98 15.38
N ASN A 246 12.63 -5.87 15.82
CA ASN A 246 12.12 -6.69 16.90
C ASN A 246 11.92 -8.16 16.47
N CYS A 247 11.29 -8.40 15.32
CA CYS A 247 10.96 -9.75 14.86
C CYS A 247 12.12 -10.50 14.19
N ARG A 248 12.91 -9.81 13.35
CA ARG A 248 13.99 -10.39 12.53
C ARG A 248 15.39 -10.05 13.02
N LYS A 249 15.53 -9.18 14.02
CA LYS A 249 16.83 -8.67 14.50
C LYS A 249 17.66 -8.10 13.35
N TYR A 250 16.98 -7.43 12.41
CA TYR A 250 17.55 -6.90 11.18
C TYR A 250 17.22 -5.42 11.01
N THR A 251 18.20 -4.63 10.56
CA THR A 251 18.06 -3.21 10.30
C THR A 251 18.12 -2.95 8.80
N LEU A 252 17.05 -2.41 8.21
CA LEU A 252 16.98 -2.07 6.79
C LEU A 252 17.86 -0.85 6.44
N GLY A 253 18.04 0.05 7.41
CA GLY A 253 18.80 1.29 7.23
C GLY A 253 18.08 2.31 6.35
N LYS A 254 18.85 3.31 5.88
CA LYS A 254 18.33 4.44 5.10
C LYS A 254 18.06 4.05 3.65
N THR A 255 16.96 3.36 3.42
CA THR A 255 16.49 2.92 2.09
C THR A 255 15.05 3.40 1.85
N PRO A 256 14.64 3.67 0.58
CA PRO A 256 13.28 4.09 0.28
C PRO A 256 12.22 3.15 0.87
N MET A 257 11.20 3.71 1.52
CA MET A 257 10.08 2.91 1.99
C MET A 257 9.18 2.54 0.80
N LEU A 258 8.80 1.27 0.73
CA LEU A 258 7.91 0.72 -0.29
C LEU A 258 6.51 0.49 0.28
N CYS A 259 5.48 0.81 -0.48
CA CYS A 259 4.08 0.65 -0.09
C CYS A 259 3.59 -0.80 -0.31
N SER A 260 3.17 -1.48 0.75
CA SER A 260 2.54 -2.82 0.65
C SER A 260 1.09 -2.77 0.17
N GLY A 261 0.46 -1.58 0.25
CA GLY A 261 -0.92 -1.34 -0.15
C GLY A 261 -1.15 -1.33 -1.66
N SER A 262 -0.08 -1.31 -2.48
CA SER A 262 -0.16 -1.47 -3.93
C SER A 262 1.03 -2.26 -4.47
N THR A 263 0.77 -3.31 -5.22
CA THR A 263 1.80 -4.15 -5.86
C THR A 263 1.27 -4.64 -7.20
N MET A 264 2.11 -4.66 -8.23
CA MET A 264 1.73 -5.07 -9.59
C MET A 264 2.75 -6.05 -10.16
N GLY A 265 2.36 -6.92 -11.08
CA GLY A 265 3.30 -7.84 -11.71
C GLY A 265 2.64 -8.76 -12.72
N SER A 266 3.41 -9.69 -13.29
CA SER A 266 2.82 -10.83 -14.02
C SER A 266 2.08 -11.75 -13.04
N ARG A 267 1.10 -12.52 -13.53
CA ARG A 267 0.42 -13.56 -12.74
C ARG A 267 1.39 -14.43 -11.93
N GLU A 268 2.42 -14.98 -12.55
CA GLU A 268 3.35 -15.89 -11.89
C GLU A 268 4.14 -15.18 -10.78
N GLY A 269 4.62 -13.97 -11.07
CA GLY A 269 5.35 -13.16 -10.09
C GLY A 269 4.48 -12.70 -8.92
N ILE A 270 3.21 -12.36 -9.14
CA ILE A 270 2.28 -12.03 -8.04
C ILE A 270 1.93 -13.28 -7.21
N LEU A 271 1.78 -14.45 -7.81
CA LEU A 271 1.62 -15.70 -7.04
C LEU A 271 2.86 -16.03 -6.20
N GLU A 272 4.07 -15.75 -6.71
CA GLU A 272 5.31 -15.85 -5.94
C GLU A 272 5.33 -14.83 -4.80
N TYR A 273 5.02 -13.56 -5.07
CA TYR A 273 4.92 -12.50 -4.06
C TYR A 273 3.98 -12.90 -2.92
N LEU A 274 2.76 -13.34 -3.23
CA LEU A 274 1.76 -13.77 -2.25
C LEU A 274 2.21 -14.98 -1.43
N THR A 275 2.98 -15.89 -2.06
CA THR A 275 3.57 -17.04 -1.37
C THR A 275 4.63 -16.59 -0.37
N VAL A 276 5.55 -15.72 -0.77
CA VAL A 276 6.63 -15.20 0.08
C VAL A 276 6.08 -14.36 1.23
N MET A 277 5.05 -13.53 0.98
CA MET A 277 4.35 -12.77 2.02
C MET A 277 3.71 -13.71 3.04
N ARG A 278 2.98 -14.74 2.58
CA ARG A 278 2.36 -15.75 3.47
C ARG A 278 3.38 -16.48 4.33
N GLU A 279 4.50 -16.93 3.75
CA GLU A 279 5.58 -17.57 4.51
C GLU A 279 6.12 -16.65 5.62
N GLU A 280 6.20 -15.35 5.35
CA GLU A 280 6.62 -14.38 6.36
C GLU A 280 5.56 -14.16 7.44
N PHE A 281 4.28 -14.06 7.07
CA PHE A 281 3.18 -14.03 8.05
C PHE A 281 3.18 -15.28 8.94
N ASP A 282 3.46 -16.45 8.37
CA ASP A 282 3.59 -17.70 9.10
C ASP A 282 4.76 -17.69 10.08
N TYR A 283 5.86 -17.02 9.73
CA TYR A 283 6.98 -16.81 10.65
C TYR A 283 6.59 -15.88 11.81
N TRP A 284 5.90 -14.77 11.51
CA TRP A 284 5.54 -13.76 12.50
C TRP A 284 4.47 -14.25 13.46
N LYS A 285 3.46 -14.97 12.96
CA LYS A 285 2.33 -15.42 13.79
C LYS A 285 2.71 -16.40 14.88
N THR A 286 3.81 -17.15 14.72
CA THR A 286 4.24 -18.17 15.70
C THR A 286 5.26 -17.65 16.73
N ARG A 287 5.68 -16.38 16.65
CA ARG A 287 6.77 -15.83 17.48
C ARG A 287 6.30 -14.64 18.28
N GLU A 288 6.38 -14.74 19.60
CA GLU A 288 5.89 -13.71 20.53
C GLU A 288 6.51 -12.33 20.25
N GLU A 289 7.82 -12.28 19.97
CA GLU A 289 8.53 -11.05 19.64
C GLU A 289 8.08 -10.40 18.33
N CYS A 290 7.39 -11.13 17.46
CA CYS A 290 6.86 -10.61 16.20
C CYS A 290 5.40 -10.13 16.33
N ARG A 291 4.72 -10.45 17.43
CA ARG A 291 3.30 -10.11 17.63
C ARG A 291 3.16 -8.71 18.22
N ILE A 292 3.49 -7.71 17.43
CA ILE A 292 3.48 -6.28 17.82
C ILE A 292 2.14 -5.60 17.51
N ASP A 293 1.59 -4.85 18.46
CA ASP A 293 0.38 -4.02 18.31
C ASP A 293 0.60 -2.82 17.37
N ILE A 294 0.68 -3.11 16.08
CA ILE A 294 0.79 -2.11 15.03
C ILE A 294 -0.13 -2.48 13.85
N ILE A 295 -0.80 -1.46 13.34
CA ILE A 295 -1.51 -1.54 12.06
C ILE A 295 -0.54 -1.11 10.97
N GLY A 296 -0.38 -1.93 9.94
CA GLY A 296 0.58 -1.69 8.86
C GLY A 296 1.89 -2.46 8.99
N ASP A 297 1.97 -3.51 9.81
CA ASP A 297 3.15 -4.41 9.85
C ASP A 297 3.38 -5.16 8.54
N ASP A 298 2.36 -5.29 7.69
CA ASP A 298 2.53 -5.78 6.33
C ASP A 298 3.44 -4.87 5.49
N GLN A 299 3.48 -3.55 5.77
CA GLN A 299 4.45 -2.63 5.19
C GLN A 299 5.88 -2.99 5.64
N SER A 300 6.07 -3.29 6.93
CA SER A 300 7.37 -3.68 7.49
C SER A 300 7.87 -4.98 6.88
N ILE A 301 6.98 -5.98 6.81
CA ILE A 301 7.23 -7.28 6.18
C ILE A 301 7.59 -7.11 4.70
N HIS A 302 6.79 -6.34 3.96
CA HIS A 302 7.01 -6.07 2.54
C HIS A 302 8.39 -5.46 2.27
N ASN A 303 8.78 -4.44 3.04
CA ASN A 303 10.09 -3.81 2.90
C ASN A 303 11.22 -4.77 3.27
N TYR A 304 11.09 -5.51 4.37
CA TYR A 304 12.07 -6.53 4.76
C TYR A 304 12.30 -7.56 3.65
N LEU A 305 11.24 -8.10 3.08
CA LEU A 305 11.31 -9.12 2.04
C LEU A 305 11.93 -8.59 0.74
N TYR A 306 11.66 -7.34 0.36
CA TYR A 306 12.30 -6.72 -0.80
C TYR A 306 13.80 -6.52 -0.58
N TYR A 307 14.19 -5.83 0.51
CA TYR A 307 15.59 -5.46 0.73
C TYR A 307 16.49 -6.62 1.14
N THR A 308 15.92 -7.74 1.61
CA THR A 308 16.67 -8.99 1.81
C THR A 308 16.71 -9.89 0.57
N GLY A 309 16.12 -9.46 -0.55
CA GLY A 309 16.15 -10.20 -1.82
C GLY A 309 15.24 -11.43 -1.85
N ARG A 310 14.26 -11.52 -0.94
CA ARG A 310 13.31 -12.65 -0.91
C ARG A 310 12.27 -12.60 -2.03
N PHE A 311 11.92 -11.41 -2.52
CA PHE A 311 11.15 -11.30 -3.76
C PHE A 311 12.08 -11.45 -4.97
N LYS A 312 12.06 -12.64 -5.59
CA LYS A 312 12.88 -12.88 -6.78
C LYS A 312 12.37 -12.05 -7.95
N ASN A 313 13.30 -11.42 -8.68
CA ASN A 313 12.97 -10.58 -9.83
C ASN A 313 11.91 -9.51 -9.49
N ALA A 314 12.00 -8.91 -8.30
CA ALA A 314 11.24 -7.72 -7.96
C ALA A 314 11.98 -6.46 -8.38
N ARG A 315 11.22 -5.43 -8.71
CA ARG A 315 11.74 -4.10 -9.04
C ARG A 315 10.96 -3.04 -8.28
N ALA A 316 11.66 -2.24 -7.48
CA ALA A 316 11.10 -1.00 -6.95
C ALA A 316 10.94 0.03 -8.07
N ILE A 317 9.79 0.67 -8.07
CA ILE A 317 9.46 1.79 -8.94
C ILE A 317 9.61 3.08 -8.14
N PRO A 318 10.53 3.98 -8.55
CA PRO A 318 10.74 5.22 -7.86
C PRO A 318 9.48 6.07 -7.77
N HIS A 319 9.38 6.82 -6.67
CA HIS A 319 8.25 7.70 -6.40
C HIS A 319 7.90 8.56 -7.63
N ARG A 320 6.62 8.51 -8.07
CA ARG A 320 6.09 9.30 -9.19
C ARG A 320 6.73 9.04 -10.57
N THR A 321 7.27 7.84 -10.80
CA THR A 321 7.86 7.48 -12.11
C THR A 321 7.13 6.33 -12.83
N GLY A 322 6.05 5.81 -12.24
CA GLY A 322 5.39 4.59 -12.71
C GLY A 322 3.88 4.69 -12.91
N PRO A 323 3.21 3.55 -13.12
CA PRO A 323 1.75 3.50 -13.23
C PRO A 323 1.01 3.81 -11.91
N ILE A 324 1.69 3.75 -10.78
CA ILE A 324 1.10 3.96 -9.44
C ILE A 324 1.86 5.06 -8.73
N HIS A 325 1.12 6.01 -8.15
CA HIS A 325 1.63 7.07 -7.31
C HIS A 325 1.05 6.94 -5.90
N VAL A 326 1.94 6.64 -4.95
CA VAL A 326 1.62 6.59 -3.52
C VAL A 326 1.77 8.00 -2.94
N VAL A 327 0.65 8.65 -2.61
CA VAL A 327 0.62 10.06 -2.20
C VAL A 327 0.52 10.25 -0.68
N GLY A 328 0.33 9.18 0.10
CA GLY A 328 -0.21 9.26 1.45
C GLY A 328 0.55 10.19 2.40
N TYR A 329 1.87 10.08 2.47
CA TYR A 329 2.68 10.96 3.33
C TYR A 329 2.59 12.42 2.90
N THR A 330 2.76 12.71 1.61
CA THR A 330 2.72 14.08 1.08
C THR A 330 1.34 14.71 1.30
N ALA A 331 0.29 13.96 0.99
CA ALA A 331 -1.09 14.36 1.20
C ALA A 331 -1.39 14.67 2.68
N ALA A 332 -0.94 13.80 3.60
CA ALA A 332 -1.11 14.02 5.04
C ALA A 332 -0.40 15.30 5.52
N ARG A 333 0.84 15.57 5.07
CA ARG A 333 1.57 16.78 5.46
C ARG A 333 0.93 18.05 4.91
N ILE A 334 0.41 18.02 3.68
CA ILE A 334 -0.35 19.13 3.13
C ILE A 334 -1.60 19.40 3.98
N TYR A 335 -2.38 18.35 4.30
CA TYR A 335 -3.59 18.49 5.09
C TYR A 335 -3.32 19.00 6.52
N GLU A 336 -2.28 18.48 7.18
CA GLU A 336 -1.86 18.93 8.51
C GLU A 336 -1.47 20.42 8.52
N ASN A 337 -0.73 20.88 7.51
CA ASN A 337 -0.33 22.28 7.42
C ASN A 337 -1.55 23.18 7.19
N VAL A 338 -2.45 22.81 6.27
CA VAL A 338 -3.70 23.56 6.05
C VAL A 338 -4.56 23.62 7.32
N THR A 339 -4.66 22.51 8.04
CA THR A 339 -5.45 22.47 9.28
C THR A 339 -4.92 23.45 10.31
N LYS A 340 -3.59 23.50 10.51
CA LYS A 340 -2.95 24.48 11.41
C LYS A 340 -3.20 25.92 10.96
N GLU A 341 -3.05 26.21 9.66
CA GLU A 341 -3.29 27.56 9.13
C GLU A 341 -4.76 27.99 9.30
N VAL A 342 -5.72 27.08 9.08
CA VAL A 342 -7.16 27.35 9.30
C VAL A 342 -7.47 27.60 10.78
N GLU A 343 -6.87 26.83 11.70
CA GLU A 343 -7.04 27.01 13.14
C GLU A 343 -6.53 28.39 13.61
N GLU A 344 -5.42 28.88 13.03
CA GLU A 344 -4.84 30.19 13.35
C GLU A 344 -5.66 31.38 12.82
N LEU A 345 -6.38 31.20 11.71
CA LEU A 345 -7.13 32.28 11.06
C LEU A 345 -8.40 32.71 11.82
N ALA A 346 -8.88 31.96 12.82
CA ALA A 346 -10.00 32.30 13.73
C ALA A 346 -11.31 32.83 13.07
N ASN A 347 -11.55 32.55 11.79
CA ASN A 347 -12.58 33.22 10.98
C ASN A 347 -13.65 32.27 10.42
N GLY A 348 -13.83 31.08 10.98
CA GLY A 348 -14.86 30.12 10.56
C GLY A 348 -14.60 29.43 9.20
N TRP A 349 -13.36 29.51 8.70
CA TRP A 349 -12.93 28.75 7.53
C TRP A 349 -12.88 27.26 7.84
N THR A 350 -13.12 26.42 6.83
CA THR A 350 -12.90 24.98 6.90
C THR A 350 -11.78 24.59 5.93
N SER A 351 -11.08 23.49 6.20
CA SER A 351 -10.04 22.95 5.30
C SER A 351 -10.58 22.70 3.90
N LYS A 352 -11.86 22.32 3.77
CA LYS A 352 -12.56 22.07 2.51
C LYS A 352 -12.56 23.27 1.55
N ASP A 353 -12.65 24.48 2.09
CA ASP A 353 -12.77 25.72 1.31
C ASP A 353 -11.44 26.47 1.20
N TYR A 354 -10.34 25.87 1.70
CA TYR A 354 -9.07 26.57 1.86
C TYR A 354 -8.46 27.01 0.53
N TYR A 355 -8.32 26.06 -0.41
CA TYR A 355 -7.75 26.33 -1.73
C TYR A 355 -8.79 26.64 -2.81
N VAL A 356 -9.93 25.92 -2.81
CA VAL A 356 -10.99 26.14 -3.82
C VAL A 356 -11.98 27.17 -3.30
N LYS A 357 -11.83 28.42 -3.76
CA LYS A 357 -12.71 29.54 -3.37
C LYS A 357 -13.92 29.74 -4.27
N ASP A 358 -13.93 29.08 -5.44
CA ASP A 358 -14.96 29.24 -6.47
C ASP A 358 -15.25 27.91 -7.18
N ALA A 359 -16.53 27.59 -7.32
CA ALA A 359 -17.02 26.39 -8.01
C ALA A 359 -16.60 26.33 -9.48
N ALA A 360 -16.32 27.46 -10.14
CA ALA A 360 -15.85 27.48 -11.52
C ALA A 360 -14.39 26.99 -11.68
N HIS A 361 -13.62 26.90 -10.59
CA HIS A 361 -12.19 26.57 -10.60
C HIS A 361 -11.86 25.32 -9.77
N TRP A 362 -12.80 24.38 -9.70
CA TRP A 362 -12.71 23.16 -8.88
C TRP A 362 -11.51 22.26 -9.21
N GLN A 363 -10.92 22.39 -10.40
CA GLN A 363 -9.71 21.66 -10.80
C GLN A 363 -8.46 22.13 -10.04
N LYS A 364 -8.46 23.37 -9.52
CA LYS A 364 -7.34 23.98 -8.79
C LYS A 364 -7.44 23.70 -7.29
N TRP A 365 -7.70 22.44 -6.94
CA TRP A 365 -7.93 22.03 -5.56
C TRP A 365 -6.65 21.87 -4.74
N LEU A 366 -5.50 21.89 -5.39
CA LEU A 366 -4.19 22.10 -4.78
C LEU A 366 -3.43 23.21 -5.50
N PRO A 367 -2.66 24.02 -4.76
CA PRO A 367 -1.74 24.99 -5.33
C PRO A 367 -0.67 24.37 -6.26
N GLU A 368 -0.20 25.16 -7.22
CA GLU A 368 0.80 24.75 -8.21
C GLU A 368 2.16 24.46 -7.56
N GLU A 369 2.50 25.14 -6.45
CA GLU A 369 3.79 24.95 -5.77
C GLU A 369 4.01 23.54 -5.23
N PHE A 370 2.95 22.75 -5.01
CA PHE A 370 3.10 21.34 -4.63
C PHE A 370 3.55 20.47 -5.80
N GLY A 371 3.33 20.91 -7.05
CA GLY A 371 3.65 20.15 -8.25
C GLY A 371 2.99 18.77 -8.29
N LEU A 372 1.83 18.61 -7.64
CA LEU A 372 1.13 17.33 -7.50
C LEU A 372 -0.02 17.15 -8.49
N ILE A 373 -0.61 18.23 -9.01
CA ILE A 373 -1.76 18.18 -9.91
C ILE A 373 -1.53 18.97 -11.20
N ASP A 374 -2.17 18.55 -12.30
CA ASP A 374 -2.36 19.40 -13.48
C ASP A 374 -3.43 20.45 -13.17
N GLN A 375 -3.07 21.73 -13.13
CA GLN A 375 -3.96 22.84 -12.78
C GLN A 375 -5.17 23.03 -13.72
N ARG A 376 -5.16 22.39 -14.90
CA ARG A 376 -6.27 22.43 -15.86
C ARG A 376 -7.32 21.36 -15.61
N THR A 377 -6.91 20.20 -15.09
CA THR A 377 -7.78 19.02 -14.93
C THR A 377 -8.01 18.63 -13.47
N GLY A 378 -7.08 19.00 -12.58
CA GLY A 378 -7.03 18.60 -11.18
C GLY A 378 -6.53 17.17 -10.97
N LEU A 379 -6.10 16.47 -12.03
CA LEU A 379 -5.56 15.12 -11.92
C LEU A 379 -4.19 15.14 -11.24
N ILE A 380 -3.91 14.13 -10.44
CA ILE A 380 -2.60 13.95 -9.81
C ILE A 380 -1.59 13.46 -10.85
N VAL A 381 -0.44 14.11 -10.95
CA VAL A 381 0.57 13.85 -11.98
C VAL A 381 1.85 13.22 -11.44
N ASN A 382 2.48 12.42 -12.28
CA ASN A 382 3.84 11.92 -12.10
C ASN A 382 4.88 13.05 -12.34
N LEU A 383 6.17 12.75 -12.15
CA LEU A 383 7.26 13.72 -12.37
C LEU A 383 7.41 14.14 -13.83
N ASP A 384 6.92 13.33 -14.77
CA ASP A 384 6.88 13.63 -16.20
C ASP A 384 5.68 14.53 -16.59
N GLY A 385 4.85 14.91 -15.61
CA GLY A 385 3.66 15.74 -15.81
C GLY A 385 2.45 14.97 -16.36
N LEU A 386 2.57 13.67 -16.66
CA LEU A 386 1.44 12.84 -17.06
C LEU A 386 0.62 12.41 -15.83
N PRO A 387 -0.71 12.25 -15.94
CA PRO A 387 -1.52 11.71 -14.85
C PRO A 387 -1.01 10.33 -14.41
N SER A 388 -0.93 10.12 -13.09
CA SER A 388 -0.66 8.78 -12.55
C SER A 388 -1.85 7.88 -12.84
N ALA A 389 -1.64 6.66 -13.35
CA ALA A 389 -2.74 5.79 -13.73
C ALA A 389 -3.57 5.35 -12.51
N GLN A 390 -2.90 5.05 -11.40
CA GLN A 390 -3.53 4.91 -10.09
C GLN A 390 -2.95 5.94 -9.12
N VAL A 391 -3.80 6.50 -8.27
CA VAL A 391 -3.41 7.24 -7.07
C VAL A 391 -3.78 6.40 -5.86
N HIS A 392 -2.82 6.15 -4.98
CA HIS A 392 -2.97 5.34 -3.77
C HIS A 392 -2.73 6.18 -2.51
N GLN A 393 -3.49 5.90 -1.44
CA GLN A 393 -3.59 6.69 -0.21
C GLN A 393 -4.11 8.12 -0.41
N PHE A 394 -5.08 8.31 -1.32
CA PHE A 394 -5.64 9.65 -1.59
C PHE A 394 -6.46 10.19 -0.42
N ASP A 395 -7.00 9.32 0.44
CA ASP A 395 -7.83 9.67 1.59
C ASP A 395 -7.08 10.57 2.60
N ARG A 396 -5.74 10.60 2.53
CA ARG A 396 -4.87 11.47 3.32
C ARG A 396 -4.97 12.95 2.96
N PHE A 397 -5.55 13.29 1.81
CA PHE A 397 -5.96 14.66 1.51
C PHE A 397 -7.19 15.09 2.31
N ASN A 398 -7.96 14.12 2.83
CA ASN A 398 -9.17 14.36 3.61
C ASN A 398 -10.11 15.34 2.86
N ASP A 399 -10.69 16.31 3.58
CA ASP A 399 -11.63 17.28 3.03
C ASP A 399 -11.11 18.15 1.88
N LEU A 400 -9.79 18.24 1.65
CA LEU A 400 -9.21 19.03 0.55
C LEU A 400 -9.61 18.51 -0.83
N SER A 401 -9.77 17.19 -0.96
CA SER A 401 -10.03 16.54 -2.25
C SER A 401 -11.52 16.31 -2.53
N VAL A 402 -12.38 16.41 -1.51
CA VAL A 402 -13.80 16.03 -1.58
C VAL A 402 -14.55 16.81 -2.68
N GLY A 403 -14.28 18.11 -2.80
CA GLY A 403 -14.88 18.96 -3.83
C GLY A 403 -14.56 18.49 -5.25
N TRP A 404 -13.32 18.09 -5.48
CA TRP A 404 -12.83 17.58 -6.76
C TRP A 404 -13.42 16.20 -7.06
N PHE A 405 -13.42 15.26 -6.11
CA PHE A 405 -14.02 13.93 -6.31
C PHE A 405 -15.50 14.00 -6.67
N ARG A 406 -16.27 14.83 -5.95
CA ARG A 406 -17.69 15.03 -6.28
C ARG A 406 -17.87 15.53 -7.71
N LYS A 407 -17.04 16.46 -8.16
CA LYS A 407 -17.08 16.97 -9.54
C LYS A 407 -16.68 15.91 -10.57
N MET A 408 -15.68 15.09 -10.26
CA MET A 408 -15.27 13.97 -11.11
C MET A 408 -16.38 12.91 -11.25
N GLU A 409 -17.09 12.59 -10.16
CA GLU A 409 -18.24 11.69 -10.20
C GLU A 409 -19.41 12.29 -11.00
N GLU A 410 -19.75 13.57 -10.76
CA GLU A 410 -20.81 14.28 -11.48
C GLU A 410 -20.61 14.29 -13.00
N ILE A 411 -19.36 14.43 -13.47
CA ILE A 411 -19.04 14.43 -14.91
C ILE A 411 -18.76 13.02 -15.45
N GLY A 412 -18.73 11.98 -14.61
CA GLY A 412 -18.46 10.60 -15.04
C GLY A 412 -17.01 10.35 -15.44
N TRP A 413 -16.06 10.94 -14.70
CA TRP A 413 -14.61 10.69 -14.84
C TRP A 413 -14.06 10.92 -16.27
N LEU A 414 -14.48 12.01 -16.93
CA LEU A 414 -14.20 12.28 -18.36
C LEU A 414 -12.73 12.21 -18.77
N TYR A 415 -11.81 12.56 -17.88
CA TYR A 415 -10.39 12.64 -18.22
C TYR A 415 -9.71 11.26 -18.35
N ASN A 416 -10.45 10.18 -18.12
CA ASN A 416 -9.91 8.81 -18.11
C ASN A 416 -10.04 8.09 -19.47
N ARG A 417 -10.83 8.59 -20.44
CA ARG A 417 -11.27 7.79 -21.60
C ARG A 417 -10.31 7.73 -22.80
N ASP A 418 -9.41 8.71 -22.94
CA ASP A 418 -8.64 8.91 -24.19
C ASP A 418 -7.10 8.97 -23.99
N GLN A 419 -6.56 8.56 -22.83
CA GLN A 419 -5.12 8.66 -22.50
C GLN A 419 -4.32 7.35 -22.55
#